data_AF-A0A7S0L347-F1
#
_entry.id   AF-A0A7S0L347-F1
#
_cell.length_a   1.000
_cell.length_b   1.000
_cell.length_c   1.000
_cell.angle_alpha   90.00
_cell.angle_beta   90.00
_cell.angle_gamma   90.00
#
_symmetry.space_group_name_H-M   'P 1'
#
loop_
_entity.id
_entity.type
_entity.pdbx_description
1 polymer ?
#
loop_
_entity_poly.entity_id
_entity_poly.type
_entity_poly.pdbx_seq_one_letter_code
_entity_poly.pdbx_strand_id
1 'polypeptide(L)'
;EAVAAALEKAPPMLSERRESEVQGGGLGMFATRKVVAKEEVAHSVPALSVIFDESASQVCGFCFACDEPATEDVNVELCRTATGFGLILDDRLTTGNGALVAGVGGNLPNL
;
A
#
# COMPACT_ATOMS: atom_id res chain seq x y z
N GLU A 1 -23.31 -9.15 -14.65
CA GLU A 1 -23.93 -10.11 -13.72
C GLU A 1 -23.23 -10.24 -12.37
N ALA A 2 -21.90 -10.43 -12.30
CA ALA A 2 -21.19 -10.66 -11.03
C ALA A 2 -21.35 -9.54 -9.97
N VAL A 3 -21.44 -8.27 -10.40
CA VAL A 3 -21.59 -7.12 -9.49
C VAL A 3 -22.94 -7.11 -8.78
N ALA A 4 -24.01 -7.53 -9.47
CA ALA A 4 -25.35 -7.59 -8.88
C ALA A 4 -25.45 -8.68 -7.81
N ALA A 5 -24.78 -9.82 -8.02
CA ALA A 5 -24.75 -10.93 -7.05
C ALA A 5 -23.94 -10.60 -5.77
N ALA A 6 -22.96 -9.69 -5.85
CA ALA A 6 -22.20 -9.24 -4.68
C ALA A 6 -23.00 -8.30 -3.77
N LEU A 7 -23.84 -7.43 -4.36
CA LEU A 7 -24.73 -6.51 -3.64
C LEU A 7 -25.79 -7.25 -2.81
N GLU A 8 -26.25 -8.42 -3.27
CA GLU A 8 -27.31 -9.19 -2.62
C GLU A 8 -26.85 -9.91 -1.33
N LYS A 9 -25.54 -10.08 -1.14
CA LYS A 9 -24.95 -10.71 0.06
C LYS A 9 -24.29 -9.72 1.02
N ALA A 10 -24.35 -8.43 0.71
CA ALA A 10 -23.62 -7.44 1.48
C ALA A 10 -24.31 -7.19 2.84
N PRO A 11 -23.55 -6.98 3.94
CA PRO A 11 -24.13 -6.64 5.23
C PRO A 11 -25.01 -5.38 5.15
N PRO A 12 -26.04 -5.23 6.00
CA PRO A 12 -26.79 -3.98 6.06
C PRO A 12 -25.85 -2.83 6.46
N MET A 13 -25.94 -1.70 5.75
CA MET A 13 -25.16 -0.51 6.06
C MET A 13 -25.56 0.08 7.41
N LEU A 14 -24.56 0.58 8.15
CA LEU A 14 -24.78 1.32 9.40
C LEU A 14 -24.82 2.82 9.16
N SER A 15 -25.01 3.24 7.90
CA SER A 15 -25.00 4.62 7.48
C SER A 15 -26.22 4.98 6.65
N GLU A 16 -26.69 6.21 6.81
CA GLU A 16 -27.73 6.81 5.98
C GLU A 16 -27.26 8.11 5.33
N ARG A 17 -27.80 8.41 4.15
CA ARG A 17 -27.56 9.68 3.45
C ARG A 17 -28.69 10.64 3.77
N ARG A 18 -28.36 11.80 4.32
CA ARG A 18 -29.34 12.85 4.68
C ARG A 18 -28.75 14.25 4.57
N GLU A 19 -29.62 15.26 4.61
CA GLU A 19 -29.21 16.67 4.70
C GLU A 19 -28.40 16.89 5.99
N SER A 20 -27.28 17.61 5.88
CA SER A 20 -26.50 18.04 7.03
C SER A 20 -27.21 19.18 7.75
N GLU A 21 -27.25 19.09 9.08
CA GLU A 21 -27.78 20.14 9.95
C GLU A 21 -26.81 21.34 10.04
N VAL A 22 -25.57 21.17 9.57
CA VAL A 22 -24.58 22.26 9.49
C VAL A 22 -24.91 23.17 8.32
N GLN A 23 -25.01 24.47 8.59
CA GLN A 23 -25.32 25.48 7.57
C GLN A 23 -24.28 25.43 6.43
N GLY A 24 -24.77 25.18 5.20
CA GLY A 24 -23.93 25.03 4.01
C GLY A 24 -23.30 23.65 3.80
N GLY A 25 -23.66 22.65 4.63
CA GLY A 25 -23.07 21.30 4.58
C GLY A 25 -23.63 20.37 3.50
N GLY A 26 -24.78 20.67 2.91
CA GLY A 26 -25.42 19.85 1.87
C GLY A 26 -25.71 18.41 2.33
N LEU A 27 -25.60 17.43 1.43
CA LEU A 27 -25.83 16.02 1.75
C LEU A 27 -24.60 15.38 2.42
N GLY A 28 -24.82 14.75 3.58
CA GLY A 28 -23.82 14.01 4.33
C GLY A 28 -24.19 12.53 4.52
N MET A 29 -23.24 11.78 5.07
CA MET A 29 -23.41 10.38 5.47
C MET A 29 -23.34 10.30 7.00
N PHE A 30 -24.32 9.66 7.63
CA PHE A 30 -24.47 9.65 9.08
C PHE A 30 -24.65 8.23 9.59
N ALA A 31 -24.04 7.91 10.73
CA ALA A 31 -24.23 6.61 11.36
C ALA A 31 -25.65 6.47 11.93
N THR A 32 -26.30 5.33 11.68
CA THR A 32 -27.65 5.04 12.20
C THR A 32 -27.63 4.54 13.65
N ARG A 33 -26.46 4.18 14.17
CA ARG A 33 -26.24 3.77 15.57
C ARG A 33 -24.81 4.07 16.03
N LYS A 34 -24.56 3.81 17.32
CA LYS A 34 -23.21 3.88 17.88
C LYS A 34 -22.28 2.89 17.16
N VAL A 35 -21.13 3.40 16.73
CA VAL A 35 -20.06 2.65 16.04
C VAL A 35 -18.99 2.25 17.05
N VAL A 36 -18.53 1.00 17.00
CA VAL A 36 -17.44 0.47 17.81
C VAL A 36 -16.13 0.48 17.00
N ALA A 37 -14.97 0.51 17.68
CA ALA A 37 -13.68 0.43 17.01
C ALA A 37 -13.59 -0.83 16.13
N LYS A 38 -13.08 -0.67 14.90
CA LYS A 38 -12.95 -1.70 13.86
C LYS A 38 -14.27 -2.23 13.27
N GLU A 39 -15.38 -1.57 13.55
CA GLU A 39 -16.67 -1.92 12.95
C GLU A 39 -16.78 -1.35 11.53
N GLU A 40 -17.31 -2.16 10.61
CA GLU A 40 -17.62 -1.74 9.24
C GLU A 40 -18.89 -0.87 9.24
N VAL A 41 -18.77 0.38 8.78
CA VAL A 41 -19.89 1.34 8.78
C VAL A 41 -20.62 1.34 7.44
N ALA A 42 -19.88 1.26 6.34
CA ALA A 42 -20.38 1.28 4.97
C ALA A 42 -19.37 0.59 4.04
N HIS A 43 -19.87 0.07 2.93
CA HIS A 43 -19.08 -0.43 1.81
C HIS A 43 -19.70 0.01 0.49
N SER A 44 -18.95 -0.03 -0.60
CA SER A 44 -19.52 0.18 -1.92
C SER A 44 -18.68 -0.56 -2.94
N VAL A 45 -19.34 -1.11 -3.96
CA VAL A 45 -18.64 -1.51 -5.17
C VAL A 45 -18.26 -0.23 -5.92
N PRO A 46 -17.03 -0.11 -6.47
CA PRO A 46 -16.67 1.03 -7.30
C PRO A 46 -17.59 1.10 -8.53
N ALA A 47 -18.04 2.31 -8.88
CA ALA A 47 -18.86 2.53 -10.07
C ALA A 47 -18.04 2.33 -11.36
N LEU A 48 -16.80 2.79 -11.34
CA LEU A 48 -15.79 2.61 -12.38
C LEU A 48 -14.43 2.45 -11.69
N SER A 49 -13.58 1.60 -12.25
CA SER A 49 -12.24 1.33 -11.74
C SER A 49 -11.31 0.99 -12.89
N VAL A 50 -10.07 1.47 -12.83
CA VAL A 50 -9.02 1.20 -13.81
C VAL A 50 -7.73 0.84 -13.10
N ILE A 51 -6.87 0.06 -13.75
CA ILE A 51 -5.51 -0.22 -13.29
C ILE A 51 -4.57 0.73 -14.04
N PHE A 52 -3.64 1.34 -13.32
CA PHE A 52 -2.60 2.15 -13.95
C PHE A 52 -1.67 1.27 -14.79
N ASP A 53 -1.22 1.80 -15.93
CA ASP A 53 -0.42 1.03 -16.90
C ASP A 53 0.83 0.38 -16.27
N GLU A 54 1.47 1.07 -15.33
CA GLU A 54 2.64 0.57 -14.58
C GLU A 54 2.36 -0.70 -13.76
N SER A 55 1.10 -0.91 -13.37
CA SER A 55 0.65 -2.05 -12.55
C SER A 55 -0.14 -3.09 -13.35
N ALA A 56 -0.38 -2.86 -14.64
CA ALA A 56 -1.26 -3.70 -15.46
C ALA A 56 -0.77 -5.15 -15.61
N SER A 57 0.54 -5.39 -15.48
CA SER A 57 1.13 -6.73 -15.53
C SER A 57 1.05 -7.51 -14.21
N GLN A 58 0.77 -6.83 -13.09
CA GLN A 58 0.86 -7.39 -11.73
C GLN A 58 -0.49 -7.47 -11.02
N VAL A 59 -1.50 -6.75 -11.50
CA VAL A 59 -2.79 -6.62 -10.84
C VAL A 59 -3.90 -7.11 -11.76
N CYS A 60 -4.80 -7.95 -11.24
CA CYS A 60 -5.95 -8.44 -11.97
C CYS A 60 -6.95 -7.31 -12.29
N GLY A 61 -7.21 -7.07 -13.58
CA GLY A 61 -8.16 -6.08 -14.12
C GLY A 61 -9.59 -6.14 -13.59
N PHE A 62 -9.99 -7.25 -12.96
CA PHE A 62 -11.36 -7.46 -12.52
C PHE A 62 -11.51 -7.34 -10.99
N CYS A 63 -10.66 -8.03 -10.23
CA CYS A 63 -10.80 -8.10 -8.77
C CYS A 63 -9.71 -7.35 -8.00
N PHE A 64 -8.78 -6.68 -8.70
CA PHE A 64 -7.64 -5.97 -8.10
C PHE A 64 -6.72 -6.86 -7.24
N ALA A 65 -6.83 -8.19 -7.34
CA ALA A 65 -5.87 -9.10 -6.73
C ALA A 65 -4.49 -8.92 -7.40
N CYS A 66 -3.45 -8.85 -6.59
CA CYS A 66 -2.06 -8.87 -7.02
C CYS A 66 -1.33 -10.01 -6.32
N ASP A 67 -0.28 -10.52 -6.93
CA ASP A 67 0.62 -11.42 -6.22
C ASP A 67 1.26 -10.66 -5.06
N GLU A 68 1.46 -11.33 -3.92
CA GLU A 68 2.19 -10.72 -2.81
C GLU A 68 3.61 -10.37 -3.30
N PRO A 69 4.16 -9.19 -2.96
CA PRO A 69 5.52 -8.86 -3.34
C PRO A 69 6.43 -9.96 -2.80
N ALA A 70 7.15 -10.62 -3.72
CA ALA A 70 8.10 -11.64 -3.34
C ALA A 70 9.08 -11.02 -2.35
N THR A 71 9.07 -11.52 -1.11
CA THR A 71 10.05 -11.10 -0.12
C THR A 71 11.32 -11.88 -0.45
N GLU A 72 12.26 -11.23 -1.13
CA GLU A 72 13.54 -11.84 -1.44
C GLU A 72 14.51 -11.61 -0.27
N ASP A 73 15.01 -12.72 0.29
CA ASP A 73 16.12 -12.67 1.24
C ASP A 73 17.41 -12.38 0.46
N VAL A 74 17.83 -11.11 0.45
CA VAL A 74 19.09 -10.70 -0.16
C VAL A 74 20.23 -10.91 0.85
N ASN A 75 21.13 -11.84 0.55
CA ASN A 75 22.36 -12.01 1.32
C ASN A 75 23.30 -10.81 1.06
N VAL A 76 23.44 -9.93 2.06
CA VAL A 76 24.36 -8.79 1.98
C VAL A 76 25.67 -9.14 2.67
N GLU A 77 26.79 -9.07 1.94
CA GLU A 77 28.12 -9.24 2.51
C GLU A 77 28.62 -7.94 3.14
N LEU A 78 28.91 -7.98 4.44
CA LEU A 78 29.59 -6.89 5.15
C LEU A 78 31.08 -6.94 4.86
N CYS A 79 31.57 -5.96 4.09
CA CYS A 79 33.00 -5.84 3.80
C CYS A 79 33.67 -4.93 4.84
N ARG A 80 34.69 -5.45 5.53
CA ARG A 80 35.53 -4.68 6.43
C ARG A 80 36.78 -4.21 5.69
N THR A 81 37.02 -2.90 5.67
CA THR A 81 38.27 -2.32 5.16
C THR A 81 39.16 -1.89 6.33
N ALA A 82 40.41 -1.50 6.03
CA ALA A 82 41.34 -1.01 7.04
C ALA A 82 40.86 0.25 7.79
N THR A 83 39.88 0.97 7.24
CA THR A 83 39.39 2.26 7.76
C THR A 83 37.90 2.26 8.14
N GLY A 84 37.16 1.14 7.99
CA GLY A 84 35.74 1.09 8.34
C GLY A 84 35.00 -0.19 7.92
N PHE A 85 33.67 -0.18 8.05
CA PHE A 85 32.75 -1.21 7.56
C PHE A 85 31.83 -0.61 6.49
N GLY A 86 31.47 -1.39 5.47
CA GLY A 86 30.55 -0.97 4.41
C GLY A 86 29.67 -2.11 3.93
N LEU A 87 28.52 -1.75 3.36
CA LEU A 87 27.61 -2.68 2.69
C LEU A 87 27.87 -2.58 1.19
N ILE A 88 28.02 -3.72 0.52
CA ILE A 88 28.02 -3.79 -0.94
C ILE A 88 26.68 -4.38 -1.35
N LEU A 89 25.85 -3.54 -1.96
CA LEU A 89 24.62 -3.97 -2.64
C LEU A 89 24.99 -4.12 -4.12
N ASP A 90 25.27 -5.34 -4.55
CA ASP A 90 25.53 -5.64 -5.96
C ASP A 90 24.22 -6.05 -6.63
N ASP A 91 23.56 -5.08 -7.26
CA ASP A 91 22.27 -5.28 -7.93
C ASP A 91 22.43 -5.75 -9.39
N ARG A 92 23.63 -6.24 -9.76
CA ARG A 92 23.94 -6.67 -11.13
C ARG A 92 24.01 -8.18 -11.21
N LEU A 93 22.89 -8.77 -11.64
CA LEU A 93 22.93 -10.08 -12.29
C LEU A 93 23.82 -9.96 -13.54
N THR A 94 25.00 -10.56 -13.46
CA THR A 94 25.96 -10.86 -14.53
C THR A 94 26.88 -9.72 -15.05
N THR A 95 28.16 -9.90 -14.72
CA THR A 95 29.38 -9.43 -15.43
C THR A 95 29.58 -7.92 -15.61
N GLY A 96 30.23 -7.29 -14.63
CA GLY A 96 30.94 -6.03 -14.87
C GLY A 96 31.14 -5.19 -13.62
N ASN A 97 32.34 -5.29 -13.03
CA ASN A 97 32.83 -4.53 -11.87
C ASN A 97 32.34 -3.07 -11.88
N GLY A 98 31.40 -2.75 -11.01
CA GLY A 98 30.95 -1.38 -10.75
C GLY A 98 30.51 -1.27 -9.31
N ALA A 99 31.45 -0.97 -8.41
CA ALA A 99 31.17 -0.83 -6.98
C ALA A 99 30.65 0.59 -6.67
N LEU A 100 29.43 0.68 -6.11
CA LEU A 100 28.98 1.85 -5.36
C LEU A 100 29.28 1.60 -3.88
N VAL A 101 30.26 2.33 -3.34
CA VAL A 101 30.61 2.28 -1.91
C VAL A 101 29.84 3.41 -1.21
N ALA A 102 28.74 3.08 -0.53
CA ALA A 102 28.14 3.99 0.44
C ALA A 102 28.89 3.87 1.77
N GLY A 103 29.90 4.73 1.98
CA GLY A 103 30.67 4.75 3.21
C GLY A 103 29.93 5.48 4.34
N VAL A 104 29.73 4.83 5.48
CA VAL A 104 29.39 5.52 6.73
C VAL A 104 30.72 5.99 7.34
N GLY A 105 31.15 7.19 6.95
CA GLY A 105 32.28 7.87 7.57
C GLY A 105 31.91 8.27 9.00
N GLY A 106 32.59 7.67 9.99
CA GLY A 106 32.47 8.07 11.38
C GLY A 106 32.95 9.50 11.58
N ASN A 107 32.03 10.44 11.59
CA ASN A 107 32.15 11.71 12.28
C ASN A 107 30.74 12.11 12.75
N LEU A 108 30.33 11.57 13.91
CA LEU A 108 29.37 12.29 14.73
C LEU A 108 30.11 13.51 15.29
N PRO A 109 29.70 14.76 15.00
CA PRO A 109 30.04 15.84 15.92
C PRO A 109 29.35 15.53 17.26
N ASN A 110 30.14 15.53 18.33
CA ASN A 110 29.64 15.46 19.71
C ASN A 110 28.45 16.42 19.88
N LEU A 111 27.31 15.87 20.29
CA LEU A 111 26.27 16.58 21.03
C LEU A 111 26.50 16.34 22.53
#